data_AF-A0A4Y9YI52-F1
#
_entry.id   AF-A0A4Y9YI52-F1
#
_cell.length_a   1.000
_cell.length_b   1.000
_cell.length_c   1.000
_cell.angle_alpha   90.00
_cell.angle_beta   90.00
_cell.angle_gamma   90.00
#
_symmetry.space_group_name_H-M   'P 1'
#
loop_
_entity.id
_entity.type
_entity.pdbx_description
1 polymer ?
#
loop_
_entity_poly.entity_id
_entity_poly.type
_entity_poly.pdbx_seq_one_letter_code
_entity_poly.pdbx_strand_id
1 'polypeptide(L)'
;MTWVLGWPLLDEDAIEIAKKHNLIKNAKADEHRLAQAAKIWVGDQVGIINAMACWVDDMPELVFAAYVEFGDRSDPPANVPRANMISDKQFNRLKRAMPLKNFGWYQHNDPYSKLYRTEHNSDEDGDGSDGESSDEDSDGDSDESSKKGSDGEERMDMAKDSAGDDSDNETVTDGVVSPVDSAILEGAQSLPREFNEGCRIDESFA
;
A
#
# COMPACT_ATOMS: atom_id res chain seq x y z
N MET A 1 -14.58 -5.34 6.03
CA MET A 1 -13.70 -4.17 6.29
C MET A 1 -12.53 -4.16 5.33
N THR A 2 -12.40 -3.09 4.56
CA THR A 2 -11.28 -2.91 3.63
C THR A 2 -10.04 -2.41 4.37
N TRP A 3 -8.91 -3.08 4.16
CA TRP A 3 -7.60 -2.68 4.69
C TRP A 3 -6.71 -2.17 3.56
N VAL A 4 -6.03 -1.06 3.82
CA VAL A 4 -5.16 -0.39 2.85
C VAL A 4 -3.76 -0.37 3.41
N LEU A 5 -2.83 -1.01 2.70
CA LEU A 5 -1.41 -0.91 2.99
C LEU A 5 -0.84 0.22 2.15
N GLY A 6 -0.28 1.26 2.75
CA GLY A 6 0.18 2.40 1.97
C GLY A 6 0.83 3.51 2.79
N TRP A 7 0.96 4.67 2.14
CA TRP A 7 1.49 5.89 2.73
C TRP A 7 0.39 6.95 2.83
N PRO A 8 0.08 7.45 4.04
CA PRO A 8 -0.84 8.56 4.21
C PRO A 8 -0.21 9.86 3.70
N LEU A 9 -1.00 10.66 3.00
CA LEU A 9 -0.69 12.06 2.72
C LEU A 9 -1.42 12.93 3.75
N LEU A 10 -0.73 13.19 4.86
CA LEU A 10 -1.23 14.06 5.92
C LEU A 10 -1.44 15.49 5.41
N ASP A 11 -2.42 16.19 5.97
CA ASP A 11 -2.74 17.56 5.57
C ASP A 11 -1.52 18.51 5.71
N GLU A 12 -0.68 18.33 6.73
CA GLU A 12 0.54 19.15 6.91
C GLU A 12 1.52 18.98 5.74
N ASP A 13 1.84 17.73 5.39
CA ASP A 13 2.72 17.42 4.27
C ASP A 13 2.08 17.89 2.93
N ALA A 14 0.76 17.78 2.78
CA ALA A 14 0.04 18.27 1.60
C ALA A 14 0.13 19.80 1.48
N ILE A 15 -0.03 20.54 2.57
CA ILE A 15 0.10 22.00 2.59
C ILE A 15 1.53 22.43 2.20
N GLU A 16 2.55 21.71 2.69
CA GLU A 16 3.94 21.97 2.31
C GLU A 16 4.17 21.75 0.80
N ILE A 17 3.65 20.65 0.25
CA ILE A 17 3.69 20.37 -1.20
C ILE A 17 3.00 21.51 -1.98
N ALA A 18 1.81 21.93 -1.56
CA ALA A 18 1.07 23.00 -2.23
C ALA A 18 1.83 24.32 -2.28
N LYS A 19 2.47 24.70 -1.17
CA LYS A 19 3.32 25.90 -1.07
C LYS A 19 4.57 25.77 -1.93
N LYS A 20 5.28 24.63 -1.86
CA LYS A 20 6.51 24.36 -2.60
C LYS A 20 6.30 24.43 -4.11
N HIS A 21 5.18 23.92 -4.60
CA HIS A 21 4.85 23.88 -6.03
C HIS A 21 3.99 25.06 -6.48
N ASN A 22 3.69 26.01 -5.60
CA ASN A 22 2.86 27.19 -5.89
C ASN A 22 1.51 26.82 -6.54
N LEU A 23 0.85 25.78 -6.02
CA LEU A 23 -0.36 25.20 -6.63
C LEU A 23 -1.56 26.16 -6.56
N ILE A 24 -1.58 27.08 -5.59
CA ILE A 24 -2.60 28.11 -5.45
C ILE A 24 -1.93 29.49 -5.47
N LYS A 25 -2.32 30.33 -6.43
CA LYS A 25 -1.76 31.69 -6.61
C LYS A 25 -2.14 32.68 -5.50
N ASN A 26 -3.17 32.38 -4.72
CA ASN A 26 -3.62 33.24 -3.62
C ASN A 26 -2.78 32.98 -2.37
N ALA A 27 -1.98 33.96 -1.95
CA ALA A 27 -1.18 33.89 -0.73
C ALA A 27 -2.00 33.77 0.57
N LYS A 28 -3.31 34.04 0.52
CA LYS A 28 -4.26 33.90 1.64
C LYS A 28 -5.20 32.71 1.48
N ALA A 29 -4.84 31.72 0.65
CA ALA A 29 -5.61 30.49 0.57
C ALA A 29 -5.63 29.81 1.95
N ASP A 30 -6.80 29.34 2.36
CA ASP A 30 -6.95 28.53 3.56
C ASP A 30 -6.26 27.17 3.38
N GLU A 31 -5.89 26.57 4.51
CA GLU A 31 -5.12 25.33 4.57
C GLU A 31 -5.86 24.17 3.91
N HIS A 32 -7.19 24.09 4.07
CA HIS A 32 -8.00 23.06 3.45
C HIS A 32 -7.90 23.10 1.92
N ARG A 33 -7.98 24.30 1.31
CA ARG A 33 -7.79 24.45 -0.13
C ARG A 33 -6.39 24.05 -0.58
N LEU A 34 -5.36 24.42 0.18
CA LEU A 34 -3.97 24.04 -0.12
C LEU A 34 -3.80 22.53 -0.09
N ALA A 35 -4.27 21.86 0.97
CA ALA A 35 -4.21 20.41 1.12
C ALA A 35 -4.93 19.70 -0.03
N GLN A 36 -6.15 20.12 -0.38
CA GLN A 36 -6.92 19.57 -1.51
C GLN A 36 -6.18 19.72 -2.85
N ALA A 37 -5.59 20.90 -3.12
CA ALA A 37 -4.83 21.12 -4.34
C ALA A 37 -3.60 20.20 -4.42
N ALA A 38 -2.90 19.97 -3.31
CA ALA A 38 -1.78 19.04 -3.26
C ALA A 38 -2.23 17.58 -3.43
N LYS A 39 -3.32 17.16 -2.78
CA LYS A 39 -3.89 15.81 -2.92
C LYS A 39 -4.19 15.48 -4.40
N ILE A 40 -4.80 16.43 -5.14
CA ILE A 40 -5.04 16.31 -6.58
C ILE A 40 -3.73 16.26 -7.37
N TRP A 41 -2.81 17.20 -7.11
CA TRP A 41 -1.54 17.27 -7.82
C TRP A 41 -0.68 16.02 -7.65
N VAL A 42 -0.61 15.45 -6.44
CA VAL A 42 0.09 14.18 -6.19
C VAL A 42 -0.55 13.06 -6.99
N GLY A 43 -1.88 12.96 -7.02
CA GLY A 43 -2.61 12.01 -7.87
C GLY A 43 -2.19 12.11 -9.34
N ASP A 44 -2.14 13.33 -9.88
CA ASP A 44 -1.71 13.59 -11.26
C ASP A 44 -0.25 13.19 -11.52
N GLN A 45 0.66 13.42 -10.56
CA GLN A 45 2.07 13.04 -10.70
C GLN A 45 2.28 11.52 -10.72
N VAL A 46 1.49 10.79 -9.94
CA VAL A 46 1.66 9.34 -9.78
C VAL A 46 0.98 8.58 -10.92
N GLY A 47 -0.15 9.10 -11.41
CA GLY A 47 -0.97 8.49 -12.45
C GLY A 47 -1.95 7.47 -11.86
N ILE A 48 -2.11 6.33 -12.53
CA ILE A 48 -3.06 5.29 -12.09
C ILE A 48 -2.48 4.59 -10.85
N ILE A 49 -2.98 4.95 -9.67
CA ILE A 49 -2.70 4.32 -8.38
C ILE A 49 -3.97 4.36 -7.52
N ASN A 50 -4.17 3.35 -6.68
CA ASN A 50 -5.25 3.37 -5.71
C ASN A 50 -4.93 4.37 -4.60
N ALA A 51 -5.86 5.28 -4.32
CA ALA A 51 -5.81 6.16 -3.16
C ALA A 51 -7.18 6.12 -2.47
N MET A 52 -7.19 5.90 -1.16
CA MET A 52 -8.42 5.71 -0.39
C MET A 52 -8.41 6.60 0.85
N ALA A 53 -9.58 7.11 1.25
CA ALA A 53 -9.72 7.75 2.54
C ALA A 53 -9.65 6.66 3.63
N CYS A 54 -8.73 6.79 4.58
CA CYS A 54 -8.52 5.82 5.64
C CYS A 54 -8.43 6.53 7.00
N TRP A 55 -8.72 5.81 8.07
CA TRP A 55 -8.51 6.31 9.42
C TRP A 55 -7.01 6.31 9.76
N VAL A 56 -6.48 7.51 10.04
CA VAL A 56 -5.13 7.77 10.49
C VAL A 56 -5.23 8.65 11.73
N ASP A 57 -4.80 8.15 12.89
CA ASP A 57 -4.88 8.88 14.17
C ASP A 57 -6.26 9.51 14.43
N ASP A 58 -7.32 8.72 14.27
CA ASP A 58 -8.74 9.12 14.42
C ASP A 58 -9.28 10.14 13.38
N MET A 59 -8.48 10.51 12.37
CA MET A 59 -8.88 11.42 11.29
C MET A 59 -8.88 10.72 9.91
N PRO A 60 -9.85 11.04 9.03
CA PRO A 60 -9.81 10.53 7.66
C PRO A 60 -8.73 11.20 6.83
N GLU A 61 -7.73 10.41 6.39
CA GLU A 61 -6.65 10.88 5.51
C GLU A 61 -6.57 10.09 4.22
N LEU A 62 -6.00 10.72 3.19
CA LEU A 62 -5.80 10.06 1.90
C LEU A 62 -4.57 9.16 1.95
N VAL A 63 -4.75 7.86 1.81
CA VAL A 63 -3.65 6.88 1.76
C VAL A 63 -3.44 6.41 0.33
N PHE A 64 -2.22 6.61 -0.19
CA PHE A 64 -1.79 6.05 -1.46
C PHE A 64 -1.40 4.59 -1.25
N ALA A 65 -2.17 3.68 -1.82
CA ALA A 65 -2.07 2.26 -1.55
C ALA A 65 -0.91 1.62 -2.31
N ALA A 66 -0.06 0.91 -1.57
CA ALA A 66 0.81 -0.12 -2.12
C ALA A 66 0.02 -1.41 -2.41
N TYR A 67 -0.97 -1.73 -1.57
CA TYR A 67 -1.86 -2.89 -1.71
C TYR A 67 -3.21 -2.58 -1.03
N VAL A 68 -4.29 -3.19 -1.55
CA VAL A 68 -5.64 -3.08 -0.97
C VAL A 68 -6.19 -4.48 -0.75
N GLU A 69 -6.54 -4.79 0.49
CA GLU A 69 -7.28 -5.99 0.85
C GLU A 69 -8.77 -5.66 0.88
N PHE A 70 -9.51 -6.22 -0.07
CA PHE A 70 -10.97 -6.18 -0.05
C PHE A 70 -11.49 -7.43 0.68
N GLY A 71 -12.35 -7.26 1.67
CA GLY A 71 -12.97 -8.38 2.38
C GLY A 71 -13.56 -7.99 3.73
N ASP A 72 -13.96 -8.99 4.51
CA ASP A 72 -14.57 -8.84 5.85
C ASP A 72 -13.67 -9.32 6.99
N ARG A 73 -12.36 -9.14 6.83
CA ARG A 73 -11.39 -9.47 7.88
C ARG A 73 -11.35 -8.37 8.94
N SER A 74 -11.37 -8.78 10.20
CA SER A 74 -11.20 -7.87 11.34
C SER A 74 -9.79 -7.32 11.44
N ASP A 75 -8.79 -8.06 10.96
CA ASP A 75 -7.37 -7.68 11.05
C ASP A 75 -6.73 -7.57 9.66
N PRO A 76 -5.73 -6.70 9.48
CA PRO A 76 -4.99 -6.63 8.24
C PRO A 76 -4.22 -7.94 7.96
N PRO A 77 -3.99 -8.29 6.67
CA PRO A 77 -3.16 -9.43 6.30
C PRO A 77 -1.75 -9.38 6.88
N ALA A 78 -1.26 -10.51 7.39
CA ALA A 78 0.12 -10.67 7.84
C ALA A 78 1.11 -10.76 6.67
N ASN A 79 0.74 -11.36 5.53
CA ASN A 79 1.64 -11.47 4.39
C ASN A 79 0.97 -10.91 3.13
N VAL A 80 1.76 -10.20 2.32
CA VAL A 80 1.31 -9.63 1.05
C VAL A 80 2.27 -10.10 -0.06
N PRO A 81 1.76 -10.78 -1.11
CA PRO A 81 2.59 -11.16 -2.25
C PRO A 81 3.11 -9.90 -2.98
N ARG A 82 4.42 -9.83 -3.26
CA ARG A 82 5.03 -8.68 -3.96
C ARG A 82 4.37 -8.40 -5.31
N ALA A 83 3.91 -9.44 -6.01
CA ALA A 83 3.24 -9.36 -7.30
C ALA A 83 1.91 -8.58 -7.27
N ASN A 84 1.25 -8.52 -6.10
CA ASN A 84 0.00 -7.79 -5.92
C ASN A 84 0.21 -6.33 -5.50
N MET A 85 1.44 -5.95 -5.17
CA MET A 85 1.77 -4.59 -4.77
C MET A 85 1.99 -3.69 -5.99
N ILE A 86 1.96 -2.37 -5.78
CA ILE A 86 2.31 -1.39 -6.82
C ILE A 86 3.65 -1.71 -7.51
N SER A 87 3.74 -1.38 -8.80
CA SER A 87 4.97 -1.50 -9.57
C SER A 87 6.05 -0.56 -9.05
N ASP A 88 7.32 -0.89 -9.30
CA ASP A 88 8.45 0.00 -8.97
C ASP A 88 8.31 1.36 -9.67
N LYS A 89 7.70 1.39 -10.86
CA LYS A 89 7.42 2.64 -11.58
C LYS A 89 6.44 3.53 -10.82
N GLN A 90 5.37 2.97 -10.26
CA GLN A 90 4.41 3.72 -9.44
C GLN A 90 5.06 4.17 -8.13
N PHE A 91 5.78 3.29 -7.44
CA PHE A 91 6.51 3.63 -6.22
C PHE A 91 7.49 4.79 -6.44
N ASN A 92 8.30 4.73 -7.51
CA ASN A 92 9.24 5.79 -7.84
C ASN A 92 8.57 7.13 -8.18
N ARG A 93 7.37 7.12 -8.77
CA ARG A 93 6.60 8.35 -8.99
C ARG A 93 6.07 8.91 -7.68
N LEU A 94 5.50 8.05 -6.82
CA LEU A 94 5.00 8.44 -5.51
C LEU A 94 6.10 9.07 -4.66
N LYS A 95 7.28 8.44 -4.63
CA LYS A 95 8.47 8.94 -3.94
C LYS A 95 8.91 10.34 -4.38
N ARG A 96 8.68 10.70 -5.66
CA ARG A 96 9.01 12.04 -6.19
C ARG A 96 7.94 13.08 -5.86
N ALA A 97 6.70 12.64 -5.67
CA ALA A 97 5.54 13.51 -5.47
C ALA A 97 5.29 13.84 -4.00
N MET A 98 5.57 12.92 -3.08
CA MET A 98 5.29 13.10 -1.65
C MET A 98 6.32 12.40 -0.75
N PRO A 99 6.45 12.81 0.52
CA PRO A 99 7.25 12.08 1.49
C PRO A 99 6.62 10.70 1.76
N LEU A 100 7.46 9.65 1.77
CA LEU A 100 7.03 8.29 2.09
C LEU A 100 7.27 8.00 3.58
N LYS A 101 6.48 8.64 4.43
CA LYS A 101 6.47 8.44 5.90
C LYS A 101 5.30 7.56 6.29
N ASN A 102 5.33 7.02 7.51
CA ASN A 102 4.21 6.30 8.12
C ASN A 102 3.68 5.20 7.18
N PHE A 103 4.56 4.33 6.69
CA PHE A 103 4.11 3.20 5.88
C PHE A 103 3.42 2.18 6.79
N GLY A 104 2.20 1.79 6.47
CA GLY A 104 1.46 0.88 7.34
C GLY A 104 0.09 0.48 6.83
N TRP A 105 -0.57 -0.35 7.64
CA TRP A 105 -1.95 -0.76 7.43
C TRP A 105 -2.91 0.28 8.00
N TYR A 106 -3.91 0.63 7.19
CA TYR A 106 -4.93 1.60 7.53
C TYR A 106 -6.30 1.05 7.20
N GLN A 107 -7.24 1.25 8.11
CA GLN A 107 -8.64 0.88 7.88
C GLN A 107 -9.26 1.90 6.92
N HIS A 108 -9.88 1.44 5.83
CA HIS A 108 -10.63 2.32 4.95
C HIS A 108 -11.77 3.00 5.73
N ASN A 109 -11.92 4.31 5.56
CA ASN A 109 -13.04 5.07 6.11
C ASN A 109 -14.29 4.82 5.25
N ASP A 110 -14.94 3.68 5.49
CA ASP A 110 -16.24 3.36 4.96
C ASP A 110 -17.31 3.78 5.98
N PRO A 111 -18.34 4.57 5.61
CA PRO A 111 -19.45 4.92 6.50
C PRO A 111 -20.19 3.73 7.11
N TYR A 112 -20.04 2.51 6.56
CA TYR A 112 -20.61 1.28 7.11
C TYR A 112 -19.63 0.49 7.99
N SER A 113 -18.36 0.89 8.06
CA SER A 113 -17.35 0.24 8.89
C SER A 113 -17.35 0.81 10.32
N LYS A 114 -17.34 -0.07 11.33
CA LYS A 114 -17.01 0.33 12.70
C LYS A 114 -15.50 0.54 12.76
N LEU A 115 -15.07 1.70 13.25
CA LEU A 115 -13.68 1.97 13.59
C LEU A 115 -13.16 0.84 14.48
N TYR A 116 -12.14 0.11 14.01
CA TYR A 116 -11.51 -0.91 14.83
C TYR A 116 -10.46 -0.23 15.71
N ARG A 117 -10.80 0.00 16.98
CA ARG A 117 -9.82 0.34 18.01
C ARG A 117 -9.31 -0.97 18.57
N THR A 118 -8.04 -1.26 18.36
CA THR A 118 -7.36 -2.24 19.21
C THR A 118 -7.29 -1.60 20.60
N GLU A 119 -8.19 -2.01 21.50
CA GLU A 119 -8.03 -1.72 22.91
C GLU A 119 -6.73 -2.39 23.34
N HIS A 120 -5.64 -1.62 23.43
CA HIS A 120 -4.47 -2.08 24.15
C HIS A 120 -4.92 -2.31 25.59
N ASN A 121 -4.84 -3.57 26.03
CA ASN A 121 -5.01 -3.97 27.41
C ASN A 121 -4.31 -2.95 28.31
N SER A 122 -5.10 -2.23 29.10
CA SER A 122 -4.58 -1.55 30.27
C SER A 122 -4.12 -2.64 31.22
N ASP A 123 -2.83 -2.98 31.17
CA ASP A 123 -2.16 -3.64 32.28
C ASP A 123 -2.14 -2.64 33.45
N GLU A 124 -3.28 -2.58 34.13
CA GLU A 124 -3.36 -2.12 35.51
C GLU A 124 -2.52 -3.11 36.33
N ASP A 125 -1.24 -2.78 36.54
CA ASP A 125 -0.43 -3.39 37.60
C ASP A 125 -0.98 -2.92 38.96
N GLY A 126 -2.14 -3.48 39.32
CA GLY A 126 -2.77 -3.41 40.61
C GLY A 126 -2.37 -4.63 41.44
N ASP A 127 -1.38 -4.41 42.29
CA ASP A 127 -1.03 -5.20 43.46
C ASP A 127 -2.23 -5.83 44.18
N GLY A 128 -2.17 -7.15 44.39
CA GLY A 128 -2.62 -7.73 45.64
C GLY A 128 -3.66 -8.86 45.59
N SER A 129 -3.20 -10.04 46.04
CA SER A 129 -3.93 -11.01 46.88
C SER A 129 -4.44 -12.31 46.22
N ASP A 130 -3.72 -13.38 46.56
CA ASP A 130 -4.12 -14.76 46.89
C ASP A 130 -5.57 -15.19 46.64
N GLY A 131 -5.71 -16.31 45.92
CA GLY A 131 -6.97 -17.03 45.71
C GLY A 131 -6.75 -18.39 45.07
N GLU A 132 -6.34 -19.34 45.90
CA GLU A 132 -6.09 -20.76 45.68
C GLU A 132 -7.28 -21.63 45.17
N SER A 133 -6.92 -22.75 44.52
CA SER A 133 -7.70 -23.98 44.18
C SER A 133 -8.67 -23.89 42.99
N SER A 134 -8.87 -24.90 42.13
CA SER A 134 -8.52 -26.34 42.13
C SER A 134 -8.57 -26.89 40.71
N ASP A 135 -7.81 -27.97 40.49
CA ASP A 135 -7.79 -28.87 39.34
C ASP A 135 -9.20 -29.31 38.89
N GLU A 136 -9.47 -29.40 37.58
CA GLU A 136 -10.24 -30.51 36.98
C GLU A 136 -9.84 -30.71 35.50
N ASP A 137 -9.54 -31.97 35.19
CA ASP A 137 -9.13 -32.52 33.91
C ASP A 137 -10.15 -32.30 32.78
N SER A 138 -9.67 -32.06 31.56
CA SER A 138 -10.49 -32.33 30.38
C SER A 138 -9.65 -32.94 29.28
N ASP A 139 -9.88 -34.24 29.14
CA ASP A 139 -9.24 -35.16 28.22
C ASP A 139 -9.35 -34.70 26.77
N GLY A 140 -8.22 -34.85 26.06
CA GLY A 140 -8.16 -34.72 24.64
C GLY A 140 -8.89 -35.88 23.95
N ASP A 141 -9.61 -35.53 22.90
CA ASP A 141 -9.84 -36.42 21.78
C ASP A 141 -9.42 -35.69 20.50
N SER A 142 -8.27 -36.13 20.00
CA SER A 142 -7.89 -35.98 18.61
C SER A 142 -8.64 -37.06 17.85
N ASP A 143 -9.42 -36.69 16.84
CA ASP A 143 -9.71 -37.63 15.77
C ASP A 143 -9.73 -36.93 14.40
N GLU A 144 -9.20 -37.69 13.48
CA GLU A 144 -8.57 -37.38 12.23
C GLU A 144 -9.54 -37.40 11.04
N SER A 145 -8.99 -37.11 9.85
CA SER A 145 -9.47 -37.46 8.50
C SER A 145 -10.31 -36.42 7.75
N SER A 146 -10.21 -36.28 6.43
CA SER A 146 -9.19 -36.63 5.43
C SER A 146 -9.58 -35.92 4.12
N LYS A 147 -8.60 -35.27 3.50
CA LYS A 147 -8.31 -35.24 2.04
C LYS A 147 -9.46 -35.18 1.00
N LYS A 148 -9.32 -34.14 0.17
CA LYS A 148 -9.07 -34.20 -1.29
C LYS A 148 -10.27 -34.46 -2.21
N GLY A 149 -10.73 -33.39 -2.85
CA GLY A 149 -11.43 -33.40 -4.13
C GLY A 149 -10.77 -32.39 -5.07
N SER A 150 -9.95 -32.90 -5.98
CA SER A 150 -9.23 -32.19 -7.06
C SER A 150 -9.75 -32.76 -8.37
N ASP A 151 -10.35 -31.93 -9.21
CA ASP A 151 -10.61 -32.11 -10.64
C ASP A 151 -11.27 -30.80 -11.13
N GLY A 152 -10.97 -30.18 -12.27
CA GLY A 152 -10.15 -30.61 -13.37
C GLY A 152 -9.72 -29.38 -14.19
N GLU A 153 -8.54 -29.56 -14.74
CA GLU A 153 -7.80 -28.71 -15.67
C GLU A 153 -8.33 -28.87 -17.10
N GLU A 154 -8.86 -27.81 -17.74
CA GLU A 154 -8.92 -27.79 -19.20
C GLU A 154 -8.70 -26.40 -19.83
N ARG A 155 -7.47 -26.25 -20.36
CA ARG A 155 -7.12 -25.83 -21.73
C ARG A 155 -7.24 -24.36 -22.14
N MET A 156 -6.03 -23.82 -22.32
CA MET A 156 -5.67 -22.68 -23.16
C MET A 156 -6.02 -22.96 -24.63
N ASP A 157 -6.57 -21.96 -25.31
CA ASP A 157 -6.44 -21.84 -26.77
C ASP A 157 -5.73 -20.52 -27.10
N MET A 158 -4.50 -20.67 -27.61
CA MET A 158 -3.74 -19.65 -28.32
C MET A 158 -4.09 -19.71 -29.81
N ALA A 159 -4.51 -18.58 -30.36
CA ALA A 159 -4.25 -18.18 -31.75
C ALA A 159 -4.02 -16.66 -31.70
N LYS A 160 -2.79 -16.14 -31.77
CA LYS A 160 -1.97 -15.91 -32.98
C LYS A 160 -2.79 -15.40 -34.16
N ASP A 161 -2.83 -14.09 -34.30
CA ASP A 161 -2.73 -13.44 -35.61
C ASP A 161 -1.67 -12.34 -35.56
N SER A 162 -0.64 -12.53 -36.37
CA SER A 162 0.35 -11.54 -36.76
C SER A 162 -0.05 -10.99 -38.12
N ALA A 163 0.11 -9.67 -38.30
CA ALA A 163 0.70 -8.99 -39.46
C ALA A 163 -0.02 -7.69 -39.82
N GLY A 164 0.80 -6.68 -40.16
CA GLY A 164 0.43 -5.30 -40.47
C GLY A 164 1.27 -4.39 -39.57
N ASP A 165 2.58 -4.26 -39.75
CA ASP A 165 3.26 -3.69 -40.93
C ASP A 165 2.51 -2.47 -41.49
N ASP A 166 2.86 -1.31 -40.97
CA ASP A 166 3.06 -0.14 -41.82
C ASP A 166 4.13 0.76 -41.20
N SER A 167 5.27 0.69 -41.89
CA SER A 167 6.38 1.63 -41.89
C SER A 167 5.88 3.04 -42.17
N ASP A 168 6.43 4.04 -41.47
CA ASP A 168 6.86 5.27 -42.13
C ASP A 168 8.01 5.91 -41.34
N ASN A 169 9.09 6.10 -42.08
CA ASN A 169 10.34 6.71 -41.66
C ASN A 169 10.24 8.22 -41.90
N GLU A 170 10.62 9.02 -40.90
CA GLU A 170 10.89 10.44 -41.08
C GLU A 170 12.17 10.77 -40.31
N THR A 171 13.29 10.87 -41.04
CA THR A 171 14.64 11.20 -40.54
C THR A 171 14.94 12.68 -40.67
N VAL A 172 15.23 13.41 -39.57
CA VAL A 172 16.20 14.53 -39.43
C VAL A 172 16.30 14.89 -37.93
N THR A 173 17.39 15.23 -37.24
CA THR A 173 18.70 15.85 -37.54
C THR A 173 19.74 15.48 -36.46
N ASP A 174 21.01 15.55 -36.88
CA ASP A 174 22.27 15.57 -36.13
C ASP A 174 22.26 16.21 -34.72
N GLY A 175 22.90 15.52 -33.78
CA GLY A 175 23.16 16.02 -32.43
C GLY A 175 24.08 15.10 -31.63
N VAL A 176 25.40 15.26 -31.85
CA VAL A 176 26.54 14.86 -31.00
C VAL A 176 26.20 14.09 -29.71
N VAL A 177 26.62 12.82 -29.67
CA VAL A 177 26.54 11.96 -28.48
C VAL A 177 27.91 11.98 -27.79
N SER A 178 27.99 12.57 -26.60
CA SER A 178 29.11 12.34 -25.68
C SER A 178 28.92 10.98 -25.00
N PRO A 179 29.96 10.14 -24.89
CA PRO A 179 29.87 8.92 -24.09
C PRO A 179 29.89 9.30 -22.60
N VAL A 180 28.78 9.10 -21.90
CA VAL A 180 28.80 8.97 -20.44
C VAL A 180 28.81 7.48 -20.14
N ASP A 181 30.00 7.01 -19.79
CA ASP A 181 30.24 5.70 -19.21
C ASP A 181 29.39 5.50 -17.94
N SER A 182 28.58 4.44 -17.99
CA SER A 182 28.47 3.40 -16.97
C SER A 182 28.70 3.79 -15.51
N ALA A 183 27.60 4.07 -14.82
CA ALA A 183 27.38 3.67 -13.42
C ALA A 183 25.87 3.71 -13.08
N ILE A 184 25.05 2.90 -13.77
CA ILE A 184 23.75 2.49 -13.23
C ILE A 184 24.00 1.19 -12.47
N LEU A 185 24.59 1.32 -11.28
CA LEU A 185 24.59 0.27 -10.28
C LEU A 185 23.76 0.80 -9.10
N GLU A 186 22.79 -0.01 -8.70
CA GLU A 186 21.98 0.13 -7.48
C GLU A 186 20.91 1.23 -7.46
N GLY A 187 19.94 1.09 -8.36
CA GLY A 187 18.62 1.73 -8.25
C GLY A 187 17.53 0.79 -7.72
N ALA A 188 17.88 -0.32 -7.05
CA ALA A 188 16.90 -1.20 -6.42
C ALA A 188 16.60 -0.70 -5.00
N GLN A 189 16.09 0.53 -4.89
CA GLN A 189 15.37 0.91 -3.68
C GLN A 189 14.01 0.23 -3.75
N SER A 190 14.03 -1.08 -3.44
CA SER A 190 12.86 -1.90 -3.18
C SER A 190 11.93 -1.18 -2.20
N LEU A 191 10.64 -1.50 -2.26
CA LEU A 191 9.68 -1.13 -1.23
C LEU A 191 10.29 -1.33 0.17
N PRO A 192 9.97 -0.47 1.16
CA PRO A 192 10.55 -0.56 2.50
C PRO A 192 10.47 -1.99 3.04
N ARG A 193 11.64 -2.56 3.39
CA ARG A 193 11.75 -3.90 4.00
C ARG A 193 11.51 -3.88 5.51
N GLU A 194 11.65 -2.71 6.14
CA GLU A 194 11.34 -2.51 7.55
C GLU A 194 9.83 -2.27 7.69
N PHE A 195 9.16 -3.29 8.17
CA PHE A 195 7.72 -3.34 8.39
C PHE A 195 7.48 -3.63 9.88
N ASN A 196 6.30 -3.27 10.41
CA ASN A 196 5.84 -3.74 11.73
C ASN A 196 6.11 -5.25 11.88
N GLU A 197 6.58 -5.70 13.04
CA GLU A 197 7.08 -7.08 13.29
C GLU A 197 6.11 -8.20 12.89
N GLY A 198 4.83 -7.89 12.66
CA GLY A 198 3.78 -8.81 12.22
C GLY A 198 3.49 -8.89 10.72
N CYS A 199 4.20 -8.16 9.83
CA CYS A 199 3.92 -8.25 8.38
C CYS A 199 5.16 -8.51 7.51
N ARG A 200 5.05 -9.41 6.52
CA ARG A 200 6.14 -9.75 5.59
C ARG A 200 5.70 -9.64 4.12
N ILE A 201 6.61 -9.17 3.28
CA ILE A 201 6.44 -9.18 1.82
C ILE A 201 7.00 -10.50 1.31
N ASP A 202 6.16 -11.30 0.66
CA ASP A 202 6.58 -12.57 0.08
C ASP A 202 7.16 -12.33 -1.33
N GLU A 203 8.48 -12.50 -1.45
CA GLU A 203 9.20 -12.51 -2.72
C GLU A 203 9.17 -13.93 -3.32
N SER A 204 8.05 -14.32 -3.93
CA SER A 204 8.01 -15.53 -4.75
C SER A 204 8.64 -15.25 -6.12
N PHE A 205 9.93 -15.60 -6.26
CA PHE A 205 10.59 -15.66 -7.57
C PHE A 205 10.12 -16.94 -8.29
N ALA A 206 9.35 -16.76 -9.37
CA ALA A 206 9.05 -17.81 -10.33
C ALA A 206 10.05 -17.76 -11.49
#